data_AF-A0A1Y5FEH4-F1
#
_entry.id   AF-A0A1Y5FEH4-F1
#
_cell.length_a   1.000
_cell.length_b   1.000
_cell.length_c   1.000
_cell.angle_alpha   90.00
_cell.angle_beta   90.00
_cell.angle_gamma   90.00
#
_symmetry.space_group_name_H-M   'P 1'
#
loop_
_entity.id
_entity.type
_entity.pdbx_description
1 polymer ?
#
loop_
_entity_poly.entity_id
_entity_poly.type
_entity_poly.pdbx_seq_one_letter_code
_entity_poly.pdbx_strand_id
1 'polypeptide(L)'
;MGLGGISIWQLLIVLAIVVLIFGTKRLKGMGSDLGGALKGFKDAVATEDDAKKEQNLEADDKADAGNGTLNKEQADVSAKEEKADKSA
;
A
#
# COMPACT_ATOMS: atom_id res chain seq x y z
N MET A 1 -10.46 37.93 -3.06
CA MET A 1 -10.44 36.71 -2.22
C MET A 1 -9.51 35.71 -2.89
N GLY A 2 -8.20 35.84 -2.66
CA GLY A 2 -7.21 34.98 -3.29
C GLY A 2 -7.12 33.61 -2.62
N LEU A 3 -6.50 32.65 -3.30
CA LEU A 3 -6.18 31.30 -2.83
C LEU A 3 -5.38 31.24 -1.51
N GLY A 4 -4.93 32.37 -0.96
CA GLY A 4 -4.18 32.48 0.29
C GLY A 4 -5.02 32.45 1.58
N GLY A 5 -6.35 32.25 1.49
CA GLY A 5 -7.22 32.08 2.66
C GLY A 5 -7.37 30.64 3.16
N ILE A 6 -6.88 29.66 2.38
CA ILE A 6 -6.89 28.26 2.77
C ILE A 6 -5.64 28.01 3.62
N SER A 7 -5.76 28.22 4.93
CA SER A 7 -4.67 27.89 5.84
C SER A 7 -4.50 26.38 5.93
N ILE A 8 -3.25 25.96 6.12
CA ILE A 8 -2.86 24.54 6.26
C ILE A 8 -3.65 23.84 7.37
N TRP A 9 -4.01 24.57 8.43
CA TRP A 9 -4.83 24.09 9.53
C TRP A 9 -6.23 23.64 9.10
N GLN A 10 -6.86 24.34 8.16
CA GLN A 10 -8.17 24.00 7.62
C GLN A 10 -8.06 22.74 6.75
N LEU A 11 -6.99 22.60 5.96
CA LEU A 11 -6.75 21.40 5.16
C LEU A 11 -6.59 20.15 6.05
N LEU A 12 -5.89 20.25 7.19
CA LEU A 12 -5.76 19.13 8.13
C LEU A 12 -7.11 18.71 8.72
N ILE A 13 -7.96 19.67 9.08
CA ILE A 13 -9.30 19.39 9.61
C ILE A 13 -10.18 18.71 8.55
N VAL A 14 -10.15 19.20 7.31
CA VAL A 14 -10.88 18.59 6.20
C VAL A 14 -10.37 17.18 5.92
N LEU A 15 -9.05 16.98 5.89
CA LEU A 15 -8.44 15.66 5.71
C LEU A 15 -8.89 14.67 6.78
N ALA A 16 -8.92 15.09 8.05
CA ALA A 16 -9.36 14.23 9.15
C ALA A 16 -10.80 13.74 8.95
N ILE A 17 -11.71 14.62 8.51
CA ILE A 17 -13.11 14.26 8.23
C ILE A 17 -13.19 13.26 7.06
N VAL A 18 -12.44 13.50 5.98
CA VAL A 18 -12.39 12.59 4.82
C VAL A 18 -11.88 11.20 5.25
N VAL A 19 -10.80 11.15 6.04
CA VAL A 19 -10.25 9.89 6.57
C VAL A 19 -11.29 9.15 7.45
N LEU A 20 -12.06 9.88 8.25
CA LEU A 20 -13.12 9.30 9.09
C LEU A 20 -14.28 8.74 8.26
N ILE A 21 -14.68 9.40 7.17
CA ILE A 21 -15.77 8.93 6.29
C ILE A 21 -15.34 7.72 5.46
N PHE A 22 -14.16 7.80 4.84
CA PHE A 22 -13.66 6.74 3.95
C PHE A 22 -13.00 5.58 4.72
N GLY A 23 -12.57 5.83 5.96
CA GLY A 23 -11.76 4.91 6.75
C GLY A 23 -10.31 4.82 6.27
N THR A 24 -9.38 4.63 7.21
CA THR A 24 -7.93 4.52 6.91
C THR A 24 -7.60 3.33 6.01
N LYS A 25 -8.40 2.26 6.03
CA LYS A 25 -8.15 1.03 5.25
C LYS A 25 -8.33 1.23 3.74
N ARG A 26 -9.32 2.02 3.33
CA ARG A 26 -9.53 2.37 1.91
C ARG A 26 -8.50 3.40 1.44
N LEU A 27 -8.21 4.37 2.31
CA LEU A 27 -7.22 5.41 2.01
C LEU A 27 -5.79 4.87 1.92
N LYS A 28 -5.43 3.85 2.72
CA LYS A 28 -4.11 3.20 2.64
C LYS A 28 -3.94 2.38 1.36
N GLY A 29 -4.96 1.62 0.95
CA GLY A 29 -4.91 0.87 -0.31
C GLY A 29 -4.76 1.79 -1.51
N MET A 30 -5.74 2.69 -1.71
CA MET A 30 -5.71 3.63 -2.84
C MET A 30 -4.56 4.66 -2.75
N GLY A 31 -4.18 5.06 -1.54
CA GLY A 31 -3.07 5.98 -1.30
C GLY A 31 -1.71 5.35 -1.58
N SER A 32 -1.54 4.04 -1.40
CA SER A 32 -0.31 3.34 -1.80
C SER A 32 -0.18 3.29 -3.32
N ASP A 33 -1.27 3.00 -4.03
CA ASP A 33 -1.27 2.94 -5.49
C ASP A 33 -1.02 4.32 -6.12
N LEU A 34 -1.73 5.34 -5.64
CA LEU A 34 -1.56 6.73 -6.10
C LEU A 34 -0.24 7.34 -5.64
N GLY A 35 0.19 7.05 -4.41
CA GLY A 35 1.45 7.52 -3.85
C GLY A 35 2.65 6.94 -4.59
N GLY A 36 2.61 5.65 -4.95
CA GLY A 36 3.64 5.01 -5.77
C GLY A 36 3.75 5.64 -7.16
N ALA A 37 2.63 5.92 -7.82
CA ALA A 37 2.61 6.59 -9.13
C ALA A 37 3.15 8.03 -9.07
N LEU A 38 2.87 8.75 -7.99
CA LEU A 38 3.37 10.12 -7.80
C LEU A 38 4.84 10.18 -7.35
N LYS A 39 5.37 9.12 -6.70
CA LYS A 39 6.78 9.03 -6.31
C LYS A 39 7.69 9.12 -7.52
N GLY A 40 7.47 8.27 -8.54
CA GLY A 40 8.24 8.30 -9.78
C GLY A 40 8.11 9.61 -10.58
N PHE A 41 6.96 10.31 -10.46
CA PHE A 41 6.80 11.65 -11.04
C PHE A 41 7.67 12.69 -10.33
N LYS A 42 7.72 12.65 -9.00
CA LYS A 42 8.58 13.55 -8.22
C LYS A 42 10.06 13.26 -8.46
N ASP A 43 10.44 11.98 -8.53
CA ASP A 43 11.81 11.56 -8.84
C ASP A 43 12.24 12.04 -10.24
N ALA A 44 11.33 12.00 -11.23
CA ALA A 44 11.62 12.47 -12.60
C ALA A 44 11.65 14.00 -12.74
N VAL A 45 10.97 14.72 -11.85
CA VAL A 45 10.94 16.19 -11.81
C VAL A 45 12.04 16.76 -10.90
N ALA A 46 12.57 15.96 -9.99
CA ALA A 46 13.72 16.33 -9.16
C ALA A 46 14.93 16.59 -10.06
N THR A 47 15.50 17.79 -9.96
CA THR A 47 16.69 18.18 -10.72
C THR A 47 17.93 17.53 -10.09
N GLU A 48 19.01 17.35 -10.86
CA GLU A 48 20.20 16.55 -10.47
C GLU A 48 20.84 16.95 -9.11
N ASP A 49 20.62 18.17 -8.62
CA ASP A 49 21.08 18.64 -7.31
C ASP A 49 20.26 18.05 -6.12
N ASP A 50 18.97 17.75 -6.31
CA ASP A 50 18.08 17.19 -5.29
C ASP A 50 18.11 15.64 -5.26
N ALA A 51 18.44 15.00 -6.39
CA ALA A 51 18.44 13.54 -6.55
C ALA A 51 19.41 12.79 -5.63
N LYS A 52 20.45 13.46 -5.13
CA LYS A 52 21.46 12.86 -4.24
C LYS A 52 20.97 12.64 -2.80
N LYS A 53 19.84 13.23 -2.41
CA LYS A 53 19.33 13.22 -1.03
C LYS A 53 18.25 12.17 -0.76
N GLU A 54 17.66 11.58 -1.80
CA GLU A 54 16.47 10.71 -1.68
C GLU A 54 16.76 9.20 -1.83
N GLN A 55 17.94 8.79 -2.32
CA GLN A 55 18.34 7.38 -2.52
C GLN A 55 18.49 6.53 -1.23
N ASN A 56 18.30 7.11 -0.03
CA ASN A 56 18.43 6.38 1.24
C ASN A 56 17.09 5.93 1.86
N LEU A 57 15.95 6.16 1.19
CA LEU A 57 14.61 5.81 1.72
C LEU A 57 14.02 4.53 1.13
N GLU A 58 14.76 3.78 0.31
CA GLU A 58 14.31 2.54 -0.32
C GLU A 58 14.80 1.31 0.43
N ALA A 59 14.34 1.14 1.67
CA ALA A 59 14.26 -0.18 2.29
C ALA A 59 13.15 -0.15 3.33
N ASP A 60 12.24 -1.12 3.24
CA ASP A 60 11.16 -1.40 4.18
C ASP A 60 9.85 -0.63 3.96
N ASP A 61 8.99 -1.15 3.08
CA ASP A 61 7.57 -1.29 3.41
C ASP A 61 6.95 -2.41 2.56
N LYS A 62 7.31 -3.65 2.91
CA LYS A 62 6.49 -4.81 2.52
C LYS A 62 5.31 -4.87 3.50
N ALA A 63 4.43 -3.86 3.47
CA ALA A 63 3.24 -3.86 4.30
C ALA A 63 2.20 -4.85 3.75
N ASP A 64 2.36 -6.08 4.23
CA ASP A 64 1.27 -6.99 4.52
C ASP A 64 0.03 -6.24 5.05
N ALA A 65 -1.07 -6.28 4.29
CA ALA A 65 -2.41 -6.03 4.82
C ALA A 65 -3.49 -6.55 3.85
N GLY A 66 -3.68 -7.87 3.84
CA GLY A 66 -5.02 -8.44 3.69
C GLY A 66 -5.34 -9.17 2.39
N ASN A 67 -4.72 -10.33 2.17
CA ASN A 67 -5.39 -11.40 1.41
C ASN A 67 -6.34 -12.14 2.36
N GLY A 68 -7.49 -11.52 2.62
CA GLY A 68 -8.64 -12.19 3.22
C GLY A 68 -9.43 -12.89 2.12
N THR A 69 -9.45 -14.21 2.16
CA THR A 69 -10.30 -15.13 1.39
C THR A 69 -9.74 -15.53 0.02
N LEU A 70 -9.81 -16.83 -0.28
CA LEU A 70 -9.46 -17.53 -1.54
C LEU A 70 -8.07 -18.20 -1.60
N ASN A 71 -7.72 -19.06 -0.63
CA ASN A 71 -7.08 -20.34 -1.00
C ASN A 71 -7.13 -21.39 0.13
N LYS A 72 -8.33 -21.82 0.52
CA LYS A 72 -8.51 -23.00 1.39
C LYS A 72 -9.44 -24.01 0.71
N GLU A 73 -9.15 -24.34 -0.55
CA GLU A 73 -9.91 -25.38 -1.29
C GLU A 73 -9.03 -26.26 -2.21
N GLN A 74 -7.71 -26.09 -2.21
CA GLN A 74 -6.78 -26.97 -2.94
C GLN A 74 -5.63 -27.42 -2.04
N ALA A 75 -5.97 -28.17 -0.98
CA ALA A 75 -4.97 -28.93 -0.22
C ALA A 75 -5.48 -30.31 0.24
N ASP A 76 -6.69 -30.72 -0.17
CA ASP A 76 -7.33 -31.97 0.27
C ASP A 76 -7.81 -32.81 -0.93
N VAL A 77 -6.96 -33.00 -1.94
CA VAL A 77 -7.18 -34.04 -2.97
C VAL A 77 -5.91 -34.87 -3.23
N SER A 78 -4.73 -34.48 -2.74
CA SER A 78 -3.47 -35.13 -3.10
C SER A 78 -2.81 -35.98 -2.00
N ALA A 79 -3.53 -36.32 -0.92
CA ALA A 79 -3.00 -37.17 0.16
C ALA A 79 -3.64 -38.57 0.23
N LYS A 80 -4.14 -39.10 -0.90
CA LYS A 80 -4.71 -40.46 -0.99
C LYS A 80 -3.78 -41.52 -1.62
N GLU A 81 -2.62 -41.19 -2.18
CA GLU A 81 -1.78 -42.17 -2.88
C GLU A 81 -0.31 -42.21 -2.40
N GLU A 82 -0.06 -42.46 -1.11
CA GLU A 82 1.29 -42.93 -0.69
C GLU A 82 1.31 -43.82 0.59
N LYS A 83 0.17 -44.30 1.08
CA LYS A 83 0.14 -45.25 2.22
C LYS A 83 -0.78 -46.44 1.93
N ALA A 84 -0.41 -47.24 0.94
CA ALA A 84 -1.02 -48.57 0.76
C ALA A 84 -0.03 -49.67 0.37
N ASP A 85 1.27 -49.38 0.22
CA ASP A 85 2.27 -50.39 -0.19
C ASP A 85 3.54 -50.30 0.67
N LYS A 86 3.41 -50.61 1.97
CA LYS A 86 4.57 -51.03 2.79
C LYS A 86 4.22 -51.77 4.07
N SER A 87 3.02 -52.33 4.15
CA SER A 87 2.63 -53.20 5.25
C SER A 87 1.80 -54.36 4.71
N ALA A 88 2.41 -55.12 3.80
CA ALA A 88 2.08 -56.49 3.47
C ALA A 88 3.39 -57.28 3.45
#